data_AF-A0A2D8D1N4-F1
#
_entry.id   AF-A0A2D8D1N4-F1
#
_cell.length_a   1.000
_cell.length_b   1.000
_cell.length_c   1.000
_cell.angle_alpha   90.00
_cell.angle_beta   90.00
_cell.angle_gamma   90.00
#
_symmetry.space_group_name_H-M   'P 1'
#
loop_
_entity.id
_entity.type
_entity.pdbx_description
1 polymer ?
#
loop_
_entity_poly.entity_id
_entity_poly.type
_entity_poly.pdbx_seq_one_letter_code
_entity_poly.pdbx_strand_id
1 'polypeptide(L)'
;MSDAWWSDKWIGIKANGTKDMGAVHFTDVRLERYGPMIVMRGAPEILLDRIESLEARSSSYGMGFLRATDRIGRLRAHNLKFVGAREIDNANDAFAAICLWGKGAEDVCRDWEITRFDLRNLVMKKGRRYRNADGISVERGHDDGLIENGVIRNVSDAGIDCKGANCRITQVDIAGARESLKLWDSSTRHGRIISRSPRFAHIIVAGNNGQGPIVIDQLECHGDPTRPVIAFEGTSREVVIRTLVAPKGQILYTADERSMSASLRLNGTKVL
;
A
#
# COMPACT_ATOMS: atom_id res chain seq x y z
N MET A 1 19.65 19.96 11.32
CA MET A 1 19.35 19.53 12.69
C MET A 1 18.43 18.32 12.59
N SER A 2 18.96 17.14 12.89
CA SER A 2 18.17 15.92 13.09
C SER A 2 17.70 15.91 14.54
N ASP A 3 16.43 16.20 14.78
CA ASP A 3 15.87 16.07 16.12
C ASP A 3 15.41 14.62 16.30
N ALA A 4 16.30 13.79 16.86
CA ALA A 4 15.87 12.53 17.45
C ALA A 4 15.22 12.87 18.78
N TRP A 5 13.89 13.04 18.81
CA TRP A 5 13.18 13.19 20.07
C TRP A 5 12.81 11.83 20.63
N TRP A 6 13.12 11.65 21.90
CA TRP A 6 12.57 10.60 22.73
C TRP A 6 11.48 11.28 23.55
N SER A 7 10.24 10.81 23.43
CA SER A 7 9.19 11.20 24.36
C SER A 7 8.59 9.94 24.94
N ASP A 8 8.05 10.04 26.15
CA ASP A 8 7.34 8.96 26.86
C ASP A 8 6.12 8.41 26.10
N LYS A 9 5.86 8.89 24.88
CA LYS A 9 4.69 8.59 24.04
C LYS A 9 5.04 8.16 22.61
N TRP A 10 6.29 8.26 22.15
CA TRP A 10 6.66 7.98 20.75
C TRP A 10 8.13 7.58 20.59
N ILE A 11 8.41 6.51 19.82
CA ILE A 11 9.66 6.43 19.06
C ILE A 11 9.38 7.06 17.69
N GLY A 12 9.62 8.37 17.61
CA GLY A 12 9.52 9.11 16.37
C GLY A 12 10.86 9.73 16.05
N ILE A 13 11.65 9.09 15.17
CA ILE A 13 12.77 9.82 14.58
C ILE A 13 12.18 10.68 13.47
N LYS A 14 12.03 11.98 13.74
CA LYS A 14 11.84 12.97 12.69
C LYS A 14 13.21 13.43 12.23
N ALA A 15 13.77 12.64 11.33
CA ALA A 15 14.96 13.01 10.60
C ALA A 15 14.57 14.06 9.55
N ASN A 16 14.70 15.35 9.88
CA ASN A 16 14.72 16.40 8.88
C ASN A 16 16.10 16.34 8.20
N GLY A 17 16.27 15.47 7.21
CA GLY A 17 17.53 15.26 6.53
C GLY A 17 18.14 16.57 6.06
N THR A 18 19.24 16.94 6.71
CA THR A 18 20.31 17.64 6.01
C THR A 18 21.05 16.60 5.15
N LYS A 19 21.79 17.04 4.13
CA LYS A 19 22.49 16.19 3.13
C LYS A 19 23.44 15.11 3.71
N ASP A 20 23.60 15.05 5.03
CA ASP A 20 24.64 14.30 5.74
C ASP A 20 24.09 13.23 6.70
N MET A 21 22.83 12.79 6.53
CA MET A 21 22.33 11.68 7.34
C MET A 21 22.91 10.34 6.89
N GLY A 22 23.38 9.55 7.86
CA GLY A 22 23.80 8.17 7.65
C GLY A 22 22.62 7.20 7.48
N ALA A 23 22.95 5.92 7.29
CA ALA A 23 21.96 4.86 7.24
C ALA A 23 21.15 4.76 8.55
N VAL A 24 19.87 4.44 8.45
CA VAL A 24 18.95 4.34 9.58
C VAL A 24 18.41 2.92 9.70
N HIS A 25 18.83 2.21 10.75
CA HIS A 25 18.43 0.82 10.97
C HIS A 25 17.65 0.69 12.28
N PHE A 26 16.47 0.09 12.18
CA PHE A 26 15.68 -0.36 13.32
C PHE A 26 15.55 -1.86 13.26
N THR A 27 15.87 -2.52 14.37
CA THR A 27 15.80 -3.97 14.48
C THR A 27 15.29 -4.36 15.86
N ASP A 28 14.41 -5.37 15.94
CA ASP A 28 13.89 -5.90 17.21
C ASP A 28 13.17 -4.86 18.07
N VAL A 29 12.30 -4.07 17.44
CA VAL A 29 11.54 -3.02 18.13
C VAL A 29 10.10 -3.47 18.32
N ARG A 30 9.63 -3.46 19.58
CA ARG A 30 8.23 -3.67 19.91
C ARG A 30 7.66 -2.48 20.66
N LEU A 31 6.51 -2.00 20.22
CA LEU A 31 5.81 -0.86 20.80
C LEU A 31 4.36 -1.24 21.13
N GLU A 32 3.88 -0.76 22.27
CA GLU A 32 2.51 -0.97 22.72
C GLU A 32 1.82 0.37 22.91
N ARG A 33 0.57 0.51 22.46
CA ARG A 33 -0.28 1.72 22.60
C ARG A 33 0.22 2.97 21.89
N TYR A 34 1.33 2.84 21.18
CA TYR A 34 1.99 3.88 20.42
C TYR A 34 2.41 3.29 19.08
N GLY A 35 2.17 4.04 18.00
CA GLY A 35 2.77 3.70 16.71
C GLY A 35 4.26 4.03 16.75
N PRO A 36 5.17 3.22 16.18
CA PRO A 36 6.38 3.78 15.61
C PRO A 36 5.92 4.72 14.51
N MET A 37 6.50 5.90 14.46
CA MET A 37 6.23 6.82 13.38
C MET A 37 7.57 7.36 12.95
N ILE A 38 8.19 6.57 12.07
CA ILE A 38 9.45 6.87 11.45
C ILE A 38 9.12 7.82 10.30
N VAL A 39 9.31 9.13 10.54
CA VAL A 39 9.16 10.14 9.49
C VAL A 39 10.55 10.47 8.99
N MET A 40 10.90 9.89 7.85
CA MET A 40 12.22 10.01 7.26
C MET A 40 12.16 10.93 6.07
N ARG A 41 13.03 11.94 6.09
CA ARG A 41 13.29 12.83 4.96
C ARG A 41 14.76 12.70 4.61
N GLY A 42 15.13 12.07 3.50
CA GLY A 42 16.52 11.89 3.09
C GLY A 42 17.28 10.86 3.92
N ALA A 43 17.57 9.69 3.32
CA ALA A 43 18.46 8.69 3.91
C ALA A 43 19.12 7.84 2.81
N PRO A 44 20.44 7.57 2.88
CA PRO A 44 21.09 6.67 1.94
C PRO A 44 20.53 5.24 2.05
N GLU A 45 20.14 4.83 3.25
CA GLU A 45 19.55 3.52 3.52
C GLU A 45 18.61 3.57 4.72
N ILE A 46 17.48 2.88 4.61
CA ILE A 46 16.54 2.62 5.69
C ILE A 46 16.35 1.10 5.80
N LEU A 47 16.62 0.54 6.98
CA LEU A 47 16.35 -0.86 7.30
C LEU A 47 15.37 -0.93 8.46
N LEU A 48 14.26 -1.63 8.27
CA LEU A 48 13.29 -1.99 9.30
C LEU A 48 13.20 -3.52 9.33
N ASP A 49 13.54 -4.13 10.46
CA ASP A 49 13.48 -5.59 10.62
C ASP A 49 12.91 -5.98 11.99
N ARG A 50 11.93 -6.89 12.02
CA ARG A 50 11.28 -7.35 13.26
C ARG A 50 10.74 -6.17 14.07
N ILE A 51 9.86 -5.38 13.43
CA ILE A 51 9.23 -4.21 14.04
C ILE A 51 7.75 -4.51 14.29
N GLU A 52 7.33 -4.37 15.55
CA GLU A 52 5.96 -4.57 15.97
C GLU A 52 5.37 -3.31 16.61
N SER A 53 4.15 -2.99 16.22
CA SER A 53 3.31 -1.97 16.85
C SER A 53 1.95 -2.56 17.17
N LEU A 54 1.68 -2.72 18.45
CA LEU A 54 0.43 -3.27 18.96
C LEU A 54 -0.38 -2.16 19.61
N GLU A 55 -1.70 -2.19 19.39
CA GLU A 55 -2.61 -1.16 19.87
C GLU A 55 -2.25 0.26 19.40
N ALA A 56 -1.70 0.39 18.18
CA ALA A 56 -1.20 1.64 17.65
C ALA A 56 -2.31 2.71 17.59
N ARG A 57 -1.96 3.94 17.94
CA ARG A 57 -2.86 5.10 17.94
C ARG A 57 -2.35 6.16 16.98
N SER A 58 -3.27 6.86 16.33
CA SER A 58 -2.92 8.00 15.47
C SER A 58 -2.34 9.16 16.28
N SER A 59 -1.45 9.92 15.66
CA SER A 59 -0.91 11.19 16.16
C SER A 59 -1.26 12.35 15.21
N SER A 60 -0.84 13.57 15.57
CA SER A 60 -0.90 14.74 14.67
C SER A 60 -0.09 14.56 13.37
N TYR A 61 0.80 13.58 13.32
CA TYR A 61 1.65 13.28 12.17
C TYR A 61 1.16 12.06 11.37
N GLY A 62 0.03 11.45 11.77
CA GLY A 62 -0.60 10.33 11.08
C GLY A 62 -0.62 9.03 11.87
N MET A 63 -0.81 7.93 11.15
CA MET A 63 -0.81 6.56 11.68
C MET A 63 -0.06 5.66 10.70
N GLY A 64 0.78 4.77 11.22
CA GLY A 64 1.60 3.85 10.43
C GLY A 64 3.06 3.83 10.89
N PHE A 65 3.81 2.81 10.49
CA PHE A 65 5.22 2.57 10.80
C PHE A 65 6.17 3.61 10.23
N LEU A 66 6.03 3.83 8.93
CA LEU A 66 7.01 4.51 8.11
C LEU A 66 6.30 5.47 7.19
N ARG A 67 6.75 6.71 7.24
CA ARG A 67 6.53 7.68 6.18
C ARG A 67 7.88 8.16 5.73
N ALA A 68 8.33 7.70 4.57
CA ALA A 68 9.60 8.08 3.99
C ALA A 68 9.34 9.01 2.79
N THR A 69 10.13 10.07 2.66
CA THR A 69 10.06 11.07 1.58
C THR A 69 11.47 11.61 1.32
N ASP A 70 11.69 12.28 0.19
CA ASP A 70 12.92 12.90 -0.29
C ASP A 70 14.14 11.96 -0.30
N ARG A 71 14.65 11.57 -1.47
CA ARG A 71 15.95 10.89 -1.64
C ARG A 71 16.21 9.73 -0.68
N ILE A 72 15.49 8.63 -0.88
CA ILE A 72 15.77 7.36 -0.19
C ILE A 72 16.63 6.52 -1.14
N GLY A 73 17.89 6.30 -0.77
CA GLY A 73 18.80 5.49 -1.60
C GLY A 73 18.32 4.03 -1.68
N ARG A 74 18.12 3.42 -0.51
CA ARG A 74 17.60 2.06 -0.36
C ARG A 74 16.60 1.96 0.80
N LEU A 75 15.58 1.13 0.64
CA LEU A 75 14.69 0.71 1.73
C LEU A 75 14.59 -0.81 1.82
N ARG A 76 14.69 -1.35 3.04
CA ARG A 76 14.46 -2.75 3.37
C ARG A 76 13.53 -2.83 4.55
N ALA A 77 12.32 -3.34 4.36
CA ALA A 77 11.32 -3.42 5.41
C ALA A 77 10.78 -4.85 5.52
N HIS A 78 11.13 -5.55 6.61
CA HIS A 78 10.91 -6.99 6.75
C HIS A 78 10.35 -7.33 8.13
N ASN A 79 9.54 -8.39 8.20
CA ASN A 79 9.05 -8.93 9.48
C ASN A 79 8.32 -7.85 10.30
N LEU A 80 7.27 -7.26 9.71
CA LEU A 80 6.58 -6.09 10.26
C LEU A 80 5.19 -6.48 10.76
N LYS A 81 4.77 -5.93 11.92
CA LYS A 81 3.42 -6.17 12.45
C LYS A 81 2.75 -4.92 13.00
N PHE A 82 1.77 -4.38 12.28
CA PHE A 82 0.99 -3.22 12.71
C PHE A 82 -0.41 -3.65 13.14
N VAL A 83 -0.86 -3.22 14.31
CA VAL A 83 -2.25 -3.38 14.73
C VAL A 83 -2.77 -2.09 15.35
N GLY A 84 -3.66 -1.39 14.64
CA GLY A 84 -4.34 -0.21 15.16
C GLY A 84 -5.34 -0.54 16.28
N ALA A 85 -5.43 0.34 17.28
CA ALA A 85 -6.35 0.21 18.43
C ALA A 85 -7.69 0.91 18.26
N ARG A 86 -7.73 2.03 17.51
CA ARG A 86 -8.88 2.92 17.43
C ARG A 86 -9.00 3.53 16.04
N GLU A 87 -10.20 3.94 15.69
CA GLU A 87 -10.43 4.68 14.45
C GLU A 87 -9.68 6.03 14.50
N ILE A 88 -9.00 6.36 13.41
CA ILE A 88 -8.32 7.64 13.18
C ILE A 88 -9.37 8.75 12.98
N ASP A 89 -9.17 9.93 13.54
CA ASP A 89 -10.04 11.07 13.24
C ASP A 89 -9.88 11.52 11.78
N ASN A 90 -11.00 11.74 11.08
CA ASN A 90 -11.04 12.28 9.70
C ASN A 90 -10.74 13.80 9.65
N ALA A 91 -9.77 14.24 10.46
CA ALA A 91 -9.31 15.62 10.57
C ALA A 91 -7.82 15.77 10.20
N ASN A 92 -7.05 14.68 10.27
CA ASN A 92 -5.65 14.65 9.89
C ASN A 92 -5.49 14.18 8.44
N ASP A 93 -4.39 14.55 7.78
CA ASP A 93 -3.93 13.83 6.60
C ASP A 93 -3.71 12.38 7.05
N ALA A 94 -4.55 11.46 6.60
CA ALA A 94 -4.41 10.07 7.00
C ALA A 94 -3.52 9.33 6.00
N PHE A 95 -2.62 8.51 6.53
CA PHE A 95 -1.51 7.89 5.81
C PHE A 95 -1.64 6.37 5.90
N ALA A 96 -0.84 5.68 5.09
CA ALA A 96 -0.75 4.24 5.09
C ALA A 96 0.08 3.68 6.25
N ALA A 97 -0.05 2.39 6.55
CA ALA A 97 0.81 1.75 7.54
C ALA A 97 2.29 1.83 7.13
N ILE A 98 2.58 1.73 5.84
CA ILE A 98 3.88 2.03 5.25
C ILE A 98 3.64 2.95 4.07
N CYS A 99 4.33 4.07 4.04
CA CYS A 99 4.16 5.07 3.03
C CYS A 99 5.51 5.52 2.45
N LEU A 100 5.72 5.23 1.17
CA LEU A 100 6.76 5.86 0.35
C LEU A 100 6.11 7.05 -0.33
N TRP A 101 6.28 8.20 0.31
CA TRP A 101 5.60 9.43 -0.05
C TRP A 101 6.43 10.20 -1.08
N GLY A 102 5.77 10.68 -2.12
CA GLY A 102 6.37 11.47 -3.18
C GLY A 102 5.47 12.60 -3.64
N LYS A 103 6.00 13.82 -3.67
CA LYS A 103 5.35 15.03 -4.17
C LYS A 103 6.24 15.86 -5.12
N GLY A 104 7.54 15.56 -5.20
CA GLY A 104 8.51 16.25 -6.04
C GLY A 104 9.39 15.30 -6.84
N ALA A 105 10.16 15.84 -7.79
CA ALA A 105 11.03 15.07 -8.68
C ALA A 105 12.15 14.30 -7.97
N GLU A 106 12.45 14.66 -6.72
CA GLU A 106 13.52 14.08 -5.89
C GLU A 106 13.02 12.95 -4.98
N ASP A 107 11.71 12.68 -4.97
CA ASP A 107 11.09 11.58 -4.21
C ASP A 107 11.23 10.26 -4.98
N VAL A 108 12.47 9.83 -5.16
CA VAL A 108 12.82 8.62 -5.90
C VAL A 108 13.47 7.62 -4.95
N CYS A 109 13.02 6.37 -5.03
CA CYS A 109 13.69 5.21 -4.46
C CYS A 109 13.53 4.06 -5.47
N ARG A 110 14.64 3.56 -6.01
CA ARG A 110 14.61 2.47 -7.01
C ARG A 110 15.05 1.11 -6.45
N ASP A 111 15.52 1.11 -5.20
CA ASP A 111 15.99 -0.10 -4.53
C ASP A 111 15.23 -0.28 -3.22
N TRP A 112 14.01 -0.82 -3.32
CA TRP A 112 13.18 -1.02 -2.13
C TRP A 112 12.38 -2.31 -2.12
N GLU A 113 12.21 -2.87 -0.93
CA GLU A 113 11.32 -4.01 -0.71
C GLU A 113 10.61 -3.93 0.65
N ILE A 114 9.37 -4.39 0.66
CA ILE A 114 8.52 -4.57 1.84
C ILE A 114 8.05 -6.02 1.84
N THR A 115 8.52 -6.83 2.79
CA THR A 115 8.21 -8.27 2.82
C THR A 115 7.84 -8.78 4.22
N ARG A 116 7.11 -9.89 4.30
CA ARG A 116 6.77 -10.54 5.59
C ARG A 116 6.10 -9.57 6.55
N PHE A 117 4.91 -9.12 6.21
CA PHE A 117 4.19 -8.12 6.97
C PHE A 117 2.78 -8.57 7.37
N ASP A 118 2.29 -8.04 8.49
CA ASP A 118 0.93 -8.18 8.98
C ASP A 118 0.39 -6.81 9.42
N LEU A 119 -0.45 -6.19 8.59
CA LEU A 119 -0.93 -4.82 8.75
C LEU A 119 -2.44 -4.84 9.00
N ARG A 120 -2.87 -4.43 10.20
CA ARG A 120 -4.27 -4.55 10.62
C ARG A 120 -4.83 -3.26 11.20
N ASN A 121 -6.13 -3.09 10.99
CA ASN A 121 -6.96 -2.08 11.64
C ASN A 121 -6.48 -0.64 11.37
N LEU A 122 -6.24 -0.33 10.10
CA LEU A 122 -6.04 1.06 9.67
C LEU A 122 -7.38 1.68 9.29
N VAL A 123 -8.20 1.93 10.32
CA VAL A 123 -9.58 2.40 10.13
C VAL A 123 -9.65 3.89 10.43
N MET A 124 -10.23 4.67 9.53
CA MET A 124 -10.53 6.07 9.76
C MET A 124 -12.02 6.27 9.98
N LYS A 125 -12.36 7.15 10.92
CA LYS A 125 -13.73 7.58 11.20
C LYS A 125 -14.38 8.11 9.93
N LYS A 126 -15.69 7.91 9.81
CA LYS A 126 -16.47 8.55 8.75
C LYS A 126 -16.42 10.08 8.91
N GLY A 127 -16.22 10.80 7.81
CA GLY A 127 -16.22 12.26 7.82
C GLY A 127 -16.35 12.84 6.40
N ARG A 128 -16.16 14.16 6.30
CA ARG A 128 -16.33 14.94 5.06
C ARG A 128 -15.06 15.03 4.21
N ARG A 129 -13.89 14.62 4.72
CA ARG A 129 -12.60 14.62 4.00
C ARG A 129 -12.32 13.25 3.39
N TYR A 130 -11.33 13.20 2.48
CA TYR A 130 -10.87 11.96 1.84
C TYR A 130 -10.56 10.87 2.86
N ARG A 131 -10.90 9.61 2.51
CA ARG A 131 -10.67 8.47 3.38
C ARG A 131 -9.31 7.81 3.16
N ASN A 132 -8.22 8.53 3.33
CA ASN A 132 -6.89 7.93 3.20
C ASN A 132 -6.60 7.05 4.43
N ALA A 133 -6.15 5.80 4.26
CA ALA A 133 -5.63 4.91 5.32
C ALA A 133 -5.35 3.55 4.68
N ASP A 134 -4.34 3.51 3.81
CA ASP A 134 -3.97 2.29 3.11
C ASP A 134 -3.19 1.33 4.04
N GLY A 135 -3.10 0.06 3.66
CA GLY A 135 -2.08 -0.80 4.25
C GLY A 135 -0.69 -0.32 3.84
N ILE A 136 -0.46 -0.23 2.53
CA ILE A 136 0.79 0.28 1.95
C ILE A 136 0.45 1.31 0.87
N SER A 137 1.13 2.44 0.87
CA SER A 137 1.01 3.47 -0.17
C SER A 137 2.38 3.78 -0.76
N VAL A 138 2.49 3.72 -2.08
CA VAL A 138 3.70 4.00 -2.84
C VAL A 138 3.38 5.05 -3.88
N GLU A 139 3.96 6.24 -3.73
CA GLU A 139 3.79 7.35 -4.65
C GLU A 139 4.68 7.22 -5.91
N ARG A 140 4.38 8.01 -6.94
CA ARG A 140 5.15 8.03 -8.19
C ARG A 140 6.60 8.41 -7.91
N GLY A 141 7.54 7.78 -8.63
CA GLY A 141 8.98 7.97 -8.45
C GLY A 141 9.65 6.84 -7.65
N HIS A 142 8.88 6.10 -6.85
CA HIS A 142 9.35 4.90 -6.15
C HIS A 142 9.17 3.65 -7.03
N ASP A 143 10.02 3.56 -8.06
CA ASP A 143 9.94 2.50 -9.07
C ASP A 143 10.70 1.22 -8.64
N ASP A 144 10.55 0.16 -9.43
CA ASP A 144 11.37 -1.07 -9.40
C ASP A 144 11.37 -1.84 -8.06
N GLY A 145 10.34 -1.64 -7.22
CA GLY A 145 10.25 -2.25 -5.90
C GLY A 145 9.44 -3.54 -5.79
N LEU A 146 9.51 -4.15 -4.61
CA LEU A 146 8.85 -5.41 -4.27
C LEU A 146 7.95 -5.27 -3.02
N ILE A 147 6.71 -5.75 -3.12
CA ILE A 147 5.82 -6.00 -1.97
C ILE A 147 5.45 -7.49 -1.97
N GLU A 148 5.87 -8.22 -0.95
CA GLU A 148 5.72 -9.69 -0.96
C GLU A 148 5.40 -10.31 0.42
N ASN A 149 4.73 -11.47 0.41
CA ASN A 149 4.58 -12.33 1.57
C ASN A 149 3.91 -11.61 2.76
N GLY A 150 2.70 -11.09 2.56
CA GLY A 150 2.09 -10.29 3.62
C GLY A 150 0.58 -10.30 3.67
N VAL A 151 0.08 -9.85 4.81
CA VAL A 151 -1.33 -9.86 5.17
C VAL A 151 -1.76 -8.44 5.50
N ILE A 152 -2.87 -7.99 4.91
CA ILE A 152 -3.50 -6.70 5.21
C ILE A 152 -4.96 -6.93 5.60
N ARG A 153 -5.40 -6.35 6.71
CA ARG A 153 -6.76 -6.54 7.24
C ARG A 153 -7.37 -5.22 7.69
N ASN A 154 -8.62 -5.02 7.31
CA ASN A 154 -9.48 -3.97 7.87
C ASN A 154 -8.82 -2.58 7.77
N VAL A 155 -8.60 -2.15 6.53
CA VAL A 155 -8.08 -0.81 6.22
C VAL A 155 -9.18 0.00 5.56
N SER A 156 -9.22 1.32 5.77
CA SER A 156 -10.33 2.15 5.29
C SER A 156 -10.31 2.43 3.79
N ASP A 157 -9.12 2.46 3.20
CA ASP A 157 -8.91 2.74 1.78
C ASP A 157 -8.40 1.50 1.03
N ALA A 158 -7.32 1.60 0.25
CA ALA A 158 -6.74 0.47 -0.45
C ALA A 158 -5.94 -0.42 0.51
N GLY A 159 -5.94 -1.73 0.28
CA GLY A 159 -4.93 -2.60 0.89
C GLY A 159 -3.54 -2.14 0.51
N ILE A 160 -3.32 -1.97 -0.80
CA ILE A 160 -2.09 -1.41 -1.37
C ILE A 160 -2.48 -0.40 -2.46
N ASP A 161 -2.06 0.86 -2.34
CA ASP A 161 -2.10 1.85 -3.43
C ASP A 161 -0.69 2.03 -3.99
N CYS A 162 -0.45 1.58 -5.23
CA CYS A 162 0.88 1.55 -5.82
C CYS A 162 0.94 2.33 -7.14
N LYS A 163 1.65 3.46 -7.11
CA LYS A 163 1.89 4.37 -8.23
C LYS A 163 3.30 4.25 -8.83
N GLY A 164 4.20 3.51 -8.18
CA GLY A 164 5.55 3.25 -8.68
C GLY A 164 5.57 2.40 -9.95
N ALA A 165 6.50 2.68 -10.86
CA ALA A 165 6.68 1.89 -12.08
C ALA A 165 7.37 0.56 -11.79
N ASN A 166 7.09 -0.46 -12.60
CA ASN A 166 7.73 -1.79 -12.53
C ASN A 166 7.68 -2.48 -11.15
N CYS A 167 6.78 -2.05 -10.26
CA CYS A 167 6.68 -2.63 -8.93
C CYS A 167 6.00 -4.01 -9.00
N ARG A 168 6.53 -4.98 -8.25
CA ARG A 168 5.95 -6.33 -8.14
C ARG A 168 5.21 -6.48 -6.82
N ILE A 169 3.98 -6.98 -6.89
CA ILE A 169 3.16 -7.32 -5.72
C ILE A 169 2.82 -8.81 -5.84
N THR A 170 3.12 -9.62 -4.84
CA THR A 170 2.94 -11.08 -4.92
C THR A 170 2.84 -11.73 -3.55
N GLN A 171 2.16 -12.88 -3.47
CA GLN A 171 1.96 -13.63 -2.22
C GLN A 171 1.35 -12.75 -1.10
N VAL A 172 0.37 -11.91 -1.48
CA VAL A 172 -0.35 -11.05 -0.52
C VAL A 172 -1.79 -11.52 -0.33
N ASP A 173 -2.26 -11.45 0.91
CA ASP A 173 -3.65 -11.69 1.27
C ASP A 173 -4.23 -10.42 1.90
N ILE A 174 -5.27 -9.87 1.30
CA ILE A 174 -5.87 -8.59 1.69
C ILE A 174 -7.35 -8.81 1.99
N ALA A 175 -7.83 -8.37 3.16
CA ALA A 175 -9.23 -8.51 3.55
C ALA A 175 -9.83 -7.24 4.14
N GLY A 176 -11.07 -6.95 3.79
CA GLY A 176 -11.84 -5.85 4.40
C GLY A 176 -11.25 -4.46 4.11
N ALA A 177 -10.60 -4.28 2.97
CA ALA A 177 -10.25 -2.97 2.42
C ALA A 177 -11.42 -2.37 1.61
N ARG A 178 -11.34 -1.10 1.20
CA ARG A 178 -12.29 -0.57 0.20
C ARG A 178 -12.05 -1.29 -1.12
N GLU A 179 -10.80 -1.28 -1.58
CA GLU A 179 -10.27 -2.10 -2.65
C GLU A 179 -9.04 -2.83 -2.15
N SER A 180 -8.78 -4.03 -2.65
CA SER A 180 -7.57 -4.72 -2.17
C SER A 180 -6.31 -4.09 -2.74
N LEU A 181 -6.31 -3.80 -4.03
CA LEU A 181 -5.20 -3.10 -4.69
C LEU A 181 -5.75 -1.92 -5.49
N LYS A 182 -5.01 -0.81 -5.49
CA LYS A 182 -5.12 0.25 -6.49
C LYS A 182 -3.80 0.29 -7.25
N LEU A 183 -3.88 -0.07 -8.53
CA LEU A 183 -2.72 -0.16 -9.42
C LEU A 183 -2.80 0.95 -10.44
N TRP A 184 -1.71 1.71 -10.55
CA TRP A 184 -1.64 2.78 -11.53
C TRP A 184 -0.98 2.32 -12.81
N ASP A 185 -1.16 3.14 -13.82
CA ASP A 185 -0.69 3.01 -15.20
C ASP A 185 0.81 2.71 -15.38
N SER A 186 1.63 2.90 -14.36
CA SER A 186 3.05 2.59 -14.33
C SER A 186 3.36 1.11 -14.02
N SER A 187 2.36 0.35 -13.55
CA SER A 187 2.53 -1.05 -13.19
C SER A 187 2.46 -2.01 -14.38
N THR A 188 3.21 -3.12 -14.31
CA THR A 188 3.35 -4.07 -15.42
C THR A 188 3.04 -5.51 -15.04
N ARG A 189 3.59 -6.05 -13.95
CA ARG A 189 3.41 -7.47 -13.60
C ARG A 189 3.39 -7.79 -12.10
N HIS A 190 2.39 -8.57 -11.70
CA HIS A 190 2.14 -9.03 -10.34
C HIS A 190 2.02 -10.56 -10.26
N GLY A 191 2.30 -11.11 -9.09
CA GLY A 191 2.23 -12.54 -8.82
C GLY A 191 0.85 -12.98 -8.31
N ARG A 192 0.84 -13.81 -7.26
CA ARG A 192 -0.40 -14.29 -6.63
C ARG A 192 -0.95 -13.27 -5.65
N ILE A 193 -2.23 -12.94 -5.78
CA ILE A 193 -2.96 -12.02 -4.90
C ILE A 193 -4.23 -12.71 -4.42
N ILE A 194 -4.49 -12.67 -3.11
CA ILE A 194 -5.78 -13.05 -2.54
C ILE A 194 -6.49 -11.79 -2.06
N SER A 195 -7.70 -11.57 -2.54
CA SER A 195 -8.55 -10.45 -2.18
C SER A 195 -9.84 -10.95 -1.55
N ARG A 196 -10.11 -10.55 -0.31
CA ARG A 196 -11.23 -11.04 0.51
C ARG A 196 -12.16 -9.91 0.92
N SER A 197 -13.38 -9.97 0.39
CA SER A 197 -14.49 -9.08 0.77
C SER A 197 -14.12 -7.59 0.72
N PRO A 198 -13.62 -7.07 -0.41
CA PRO A 198 -13.48 -5.62 -0.58
C PRO A 198 -14.86 -4.95 -0.51
N ARG A 199 -14.93 -3.71 -0.01
CA ARG A 199 -16.20 -2.95 0.05
C ARG A 199 -16.60 -2.35 -1.29
N PHE A 200 -15.67 -2.24 -2.23
CA PHE A 200 -15.90 -1.64 -3.54
C PHE A 200 -15.49 -2.57 -4.68
N ALA A 201 -14.20 -2.83 -4.88
CA ALA A 201 -13.67 -3.65 -5.98
C ALA A 201 -12.48 -4.50 -5.49
N HIS A 202 -12.19 -5.62 -6.14
CA HIS A 202 -10.97 -6.36 -5.80
C HIS A 202 -9.72 -5.56 -6.17
N ILE A 203 -9.68 -5.03 -7.38
CA ILE A 203 -8.58 -4.19 -7.87
C ILE A 203 -9.17 -2.97 -8.58
N ILE A 204 -8.62 -1.79 -8.28
CA ILE A 204 -8.80 -0.60 -9.11
C ILE A 204 -7.58 -0.47 -10.02
N VAL A 205 -7.81 -0.15 -11.29
CA VAL A 205 -6.75 0.24 -12.23
C VAL A 205 -6.97 1.68 -12.64
N ALA A 206 -5.96 2.52 -12.47
CA ALA A 206 -6.08 3.97 -12.64
C ALA A 206 -4.94 4.59 -13.45
N GLY A 207 -5.17 5.77 -14.02
CA GLY A 207 -4.16 6.57 -14.72
C GLY A 207 -4.14 6.39 -16.24
N ASN A 208 -3.56 7.34 -16.95
CA ASN A 208 -3.73 7.54 -18.39
C ASN A 208 -2.44 7.46 -19.22
N ASN A 209 -1.28 7.21 -18.62
CA ASN A 209 0.04 7.34 -19.28
C ASN A 209 0.79 6.01 -19.47
N GLY A 210 0.14 4.87 -19.21
CA GLY A 210 0.78 3.56 -19.20
C GLY A 210 0.85 2.91 -20.58
N GLN A 211 1.95 2.22 -20.86
CA GLN A 211 2.10 1.38 -22.06
C GLN A 211 2.02 -0.11 -21.68
N GLY A 212 1.26 -0.88 -22.47
CA GLY A 212 1.14 -2.34 -22.33
C GLY A 212 0.10 -2.83 -21.29
N PRO A 213 -0.07 -4.15 -21.13
CA PRO A 213 -1.05 -4.73 -20.21
C PRO A 213 -0.54 -4.86 -18.77
N ILE A 214 -1.42 -4.72 -17.77
CA ILE A 214 -1.11 -5.11 -16.39
C ILE A 214 -1.34 -6.60 -16.29
N VAL A 215 -0.31 -7.37 -15.96
CA VAL A 215 -0.41 -8.83 -15.86
C VAL A 215 -0.47 -9.26 -14.40
N ILE A 216 -1.47 -10.05 -14.04
CA ILE A 216 -1.59 -10.70 -12.74
C ILE A 216 -1.51 -12.22 -12.95
N ASP A 217 -0.50 -12.85 -12.37
CA ASP A 217 -0.28 -14.29 -12.53
C ASP A 217 -1.43 -15.11 -11.91
N GLN A 218 -1.92 -14.73 -10.72
CA GLN A 218 -3.07 -15.38 -10.10
C GLN A 218 -3.84 -14.40 -9.21
N LEU A 219 -5.15 -14.33 -9.39
CA LEU A 219 -6.04 -13.55 -8.53
C LEU A 219 -7.11 -14.46 -7.93
N GLU A 220 -7.17 -14.50 -6.60
CA GLU A 220 -8.22 -15.19 -5.84
C GLU A 220 -9.17 -14.17 -5.22
N CYS A 221 -10.39 -14.12 -5.75
CA CYS A 221 -11.47 -13.26 -5.27
C CYS A 221 -12.37 -14.05 -4.32
N HIS A 222 -12.60 -13.50 -3.13
CA HIS A 222 -13.58 -14.01 -2.17
C HIS A 222 -14.51 -12.90 -1.73
N GLY A 223 -15.75 -13.23 -1.38
CA GLY A 223 -16.73 -12.30 -0.84
C GLY A 223 -17.93 -12.10 -1.76
N ASP A 224 -18.52 -10.90 -1.68
CA ASP A 224 -19.71 -10.50 -2.44
C ASP A 224 -19.43 -10.47 -3.95
N PRO A 225 -20.04 -11.36 -4.76
CA PRO A 225 -19.77 -11.45 -6.20
C PRO A 225 -20.27 -10.22 -6.99
N THR A 226 -21.06 -9.35 -6.37
CA THR A 226 -21.49 -8.08 -6.98
C THR A 226 -20.40 -7.01 -6.96
N ARG A 227 -19.29 -7.24 -6.24
CA ARG A 227 -18.13 -6.35 -6.27
C ARG A 227 -17.27 -6.70 -7.47
N PRO A 228 -16.98 -5.77 -8.39
CA PRO A 228 -16.20 -6.08 -9.59
C PRO A 228 -14.79 -6.59 -9.24
N VAL A 229 -14.28 -7.53 -10.05
CA VAL A 229 -12.87 -7.94 -9.98
C VAL A 229 -11.99 -6.73 -10.31
N ILE A 230 -12.22 -6.08 -11.45
CA ILE A 230 -11.50 -4.87 -11.87
C ILE A 230 -12.45 -3.67 -11.95
N ALA A 231 -12.07 -2.54 -11.35
CA ALA A 231 -12.70 -1.25 -11.62
C ALA A 231 -11.70 -0.33 -12.32
N PHE A 232 -12.02 0.15 -13.52
CA PHE A 232 -11.18 1.07 -14.27
C PHE A 232 -11.55 2.53 -13.98
N GLU A 233 -10.55 3.33 -13.62
CA GLU A 233 -10.67 4.76 -13.28
C GLU A 233 -9.75 5.63 -14.16
N GLY A 234 -10.31 6.27 -15.20
CA GLY A 234 -9.58 7.18 -16.09
C GLY A 234 -8.40 6.54 -16.81
N THR A 235 -8.55 5.29 -17.27
CA THR A 235 -7.48 4.49 -17.88
C THR A 235 -7.95 3.71 -19.10
N SER A 236 -7.07 3.49 -20.07
CA SER A 236 -7.32 2.66 -21.26
C SER A 236 -6.56 1.32 -21.25
N ARG A 237 -5.96 0.97 -20.11
CA ARG A 237 -5.08 -0.20 -19.98
C ARG A 237 -5.84 -1.52 -20.20
N GLU A 238 -5.16 -2.49 -20.82
CA GLU A 238 -5.54 -3.89 -20.71
C GLU A 238 -5.08 -4.44 -19.35
N VAL A 239 -5.91 -5.27 -18.72
CA VAL A 239 -5.53 -6.13 -17.59
C VAL A 239 -5.63 -7.58 -18.04
N VAL A 240 -4.57 -8.36 -17.79
CA VAL A 240 -4.49 -9.78 -18.08
C VAL A 240 -4.41 -10.54 -16.77
N ILE A 241 -5.43 -11.34 -16.46
CA ILE A 241 -5.40 -12.27 -15.33
C ILE A 241 -5.16 -13.67 -15.89
N ARG A 242 -4.00 -14.25 -15.56
CA ARG A 242 -3.66 -15.58 -16.07
C ARG A 242 -4.49 -16.68 -15.45
N THR A 243 -4.77 -16.58 -14.15
CA THR A 243 -5.68 -17.49 -13.45
C THR A 243 -6.54 -16.69 -12.49
N LEU A 244 -7.85 -16.65 -12.76
CA LEU A 244 -8.85 -16.10 -11.87
C LEU A 244 -9.51 -17.23 -11.09
N VAL A 245 -9.56 -17.10 -9.77
CA VAL A 245 -10.36 -17.96 -8.88
C VAL A 245 -11.41 -17.05 -8.27
N ALA A 246 -12.69 -17.27 -8.56
CA ALA A 246 -13.75 -16.38 -8.10
C ALA A 246 -15.08 -17.10 -7.86
N PRO A 247 -15.99 -16.55 -7.05
CA PRO A 247 -17.32 -17.12 -6.84
C PRO A 247 -18.14 -17.14 -8.14
N LYS A 248 -19.12 -18.04 -8.21
CA LYS A 248 -20.11 -18.01 -9.30
C LYS A 248 -20.83 -16.67 -9.35
N GLY A 249 -21.01 -16.12 -10.56
CA GLY A 249 -21.71 -14.85 -10.78
C GLY A 249 -20.87 -13.60 -10.51
N GLN A 250 -19.56 -13.76 -10.28
CA GLN A 250 -18.62 -12.67 -10.09
C GLN A 250 -18.70 -11.63 -11.23
N ILE A 251 -18.95 -10.37 -10.90
CA ILE A 251 -18.80 -9.25 -11.83
C ILE A 251 -17.31 -9.11 -12.16
N LEU A 252 -16.96 -9.20 -13.44
CA LEU A 252 -15.57 -9.18 -13.87
C LEU A 252 -15.00 -7.76 -13.90
N TYR A 253 -15.71 -6.80 -14.46
CA TYR A 253 -15.22 -5.43 -14.44
C TYR A 253 -16.31 -4.36 -14.53
N THR A 254 -15.92 -3.14 -14.18
CA THR A 254 -16.65 -1.89 -14.41
C THR A 254 -15.66 -0.83 -14.89
N ALA A 255 -16.14 0.18 -15.61
CA ALA A 255 -15.31 1.24 -16.18
C ALA A 255 -16.05 2.59 -16.13
N ASP A 256 -15.33 3.68 -15.81
CA ASP A 256 -15.84 5.04 -16.00
C ASP A 256 -15.84 5.44 -17.49
N GLU A 257 -16.53 6.54 -17.84
CA GLU A 257 -16.64 7.01 -19.23
C GLU A 257 -15.28 7.29 -19.89
N ARG A 258 -14.27 7.65 -19.08
CA ARG A 258 -12.89 7.89 -19.55
C ARG A 258 -12.10 6.61 -19.78
N SER A 259 -12.68 5.45 -19.45
CA SER A 259 -12.04 4.13 -19.53
C SER A 259 -12.70 3.21 -20.54
N MET A 260 -13.47 3.73 -21.51
CA MET A 260 -14.21 2.91 -22.48
C MET A 260 -13.34 2.00 -23.36
N SER A 261 -12.04 2.28 -23.48
CA SER A 261 -11.08 1.43 -24.20
C SER A 261 -10.31 0.46 -23.30
N ALA A 262 -10.51 0.50 -21.98
CA ALA A 262 -9.95 -0.48 -21.07
C ALA A 262 -10.53 -1.87 -21.33
N SER A 263 -9.73 -2.90 -21.10
CA SER A 263 -10.15 -4.28 -21.33
C SER A 263 -9.62 -5.23 -20.27
N LEU A 264 -10.36 -6.31 -20.04
CA LEU A 264 -9.96 -7.40 -19.15
C LEU A 264 -9.89 -8.70 -19.97
N ARG A 265 -8.71 -9.30 -20.00
CA ARG A 265 -8.47 -10.62 -20.59
C ARG A 265 -8.21 -11.66 -19.50
N LEU A 266 -8.92 -12.78 -19.60
CA LEU A 266 -8.76 -13.93 -18.71
C LEU A 266 -8.18 -15.10 -19.51
N ASN A 267 -7.05 -15.66 -19.08
CA ASN A 267 -6.47 -16.84 -19.72
C ASN A 267 -6.90 -18.16 -19.07
N GLY A 268 -7.56 -18.09 -17.91
CA GLY A 268 -8.08 -19.24 -17.19
C GLY A 268 -8.93 -18.81 -16.00
N THR A 269 -10.04 -19.51 -15.79
CA THR A 269 -10.99 -19.22 -14.70
C THR A 269 -11.35 -20.50 -13.96
N LYS A 270 -11.30 -20.46 -12.63
CA LYS A 270 -11.79 -21.50 -11.73
C LYS A 270 -12.90 -20.90 -10.87
N VAL A 271 -14.00 -21.64 -10.73
CA VAL A 271 -15.15 -21.20 -9.93
C VAL A 271 -15.01 -21.80 -8.53
N LEU A 272 -15.13 -20.94 -7.49
CA LEU A 272 -15.22 -21.33 -6.08
C LEU A 272 -16.63 -21.80 -5.71
#